data_AF-A0AAV5F9T3-F1
#
_entry.id   AF-A0AAV5F9T3-F1
#
_cell.length_a   1.000
_cell.length_b   1.000
_cell.length_c   1.000
_cell.angle_alpha   90.00
_cell.angle_beta   90.00
_cell.angle_gamma   90.00
#
_symmetry.space_group_name_H-M   'P 1'
#
loop_
_entity.id
_entity.type
_entity.pdbx_description
1 polymer ?
#
loop_
_entity_poly.entity_id
_entity_poly.type
_entity_poly.pdbx_seq_one_letter_code
_entity_poly.pdbx_strand_id
1 'polypeptide(L)'
;MEALSEELTKIAAALIEINGQLKLEEIRGARREELEENKMQLDEVVDDVHAFSSDQQVANEEADHQVDDGGHPLSSAGGRGLPVKSSDRQLCNHPSRLSPGARSAARRRRMCRCSTVAAMTSCCGVVTRQFLHVPLHHRLQRCKIRRRRRSMVAALYSYVHCIFSLSAAFEGAEVVFHMAAPDSSINSFQLHYSVNVEGTKNVIDACIRCKVKRLIYTSSPSVVFDGVHGIFNADESIPYPDKFNDSYSETKADAEKLVMRANGREGLLTCCIRPSSIFGPGDKLLVPSLVAAAKAGKSKYIIGDGNNYYDFTYVENVAYGHVCAEKTLSSEDGAKTYFITNMEPIKFWEFMSLILEGLGYERFGHKIEKLEASNFQITEVKAHHMAHSISSSWNSLVGVLRSLCRGNDWTLFSKVAFFLLVVSILSSMSSQNAFKIGIALIFLGFKAYEKWEDTIDSLVGDACSIILHFGSTKKSSSQKQM
;
A
#
# COMPACT_ATOMS: atom_id res chain seq x y z
N MET A 1 23.45 54.05 -23.78
CA MET A 1 22.10 53.72 -23.27
C MET A 1 21.47 52.56 -24.04
N GLU A 2 21.50 52.53 -25.38
CA GLU A 2 21.00 51.37 -26.16
C GLU A 2 21.73 50.06 -25.85
N ALA A 3 23.07 50.08 -25.76
CA ALA A 3 23.85 48.88 -25.41
C ALA A 3 23.54 48.31 -24.01
N LEU A 4 23.12 49.16 -23.06
CA LEU A 4 22.80 48.75 -21.68
C LEU A 4 21.37 48.21 -21.56
N SER A 5 20.45 48.74 -22.37
CA SER A 5 19.08 48.23 -22.55
C SER A 5 19.08 46.86 -23.23
N GLU A 6 19.93 46.68 -24.24
CA GLU A 6 20.06 45.41 -24.97
C GLU A 6 20.64 44.30 -24.08
N GLU A 7 21.66 44.62 -23.27
CA GLU A 7 22.22 43.70 -22.26
C GLU A 7 21.19 43.32 -21.19
N LEU A 8 20.45 44.28 -20.63
CA LEU A 8 19.41 44.00 -19.62
C LEU A 8 18.25 43.18 -20.17
N THR A 9 17.89 43.37 -21.44
CA THR A 9 16.83 42.58 -22.10
C THR A 9 17.31 41.15 -22.38
N LYS A 10 18.59 40.96 -22.76
CA LYS A 10 19.22 39.64 -22.91
C LYS A 10 19.32 38.90 -21.57
N ILE A 11 19.69 39.60 -20.50
CA ILE A 11 19.75 39.03 -19.13
C ILE A 11 18.35 38.67 -18.63
N ALA A 12 17.33 39.50 -18.84
CA ALA A 12 15.96 39.20 -18.44
C ALA A 12 15.36 38.02 -19.23
N ALA A 13 15.62 37.94 -20.53
CA ALA A 13 15.21 36.79 -21.35
C ALA A 13 15.91 35.50 -20.90
N ALA A 14 17.22 35.56 -20.63
CA ALA A 14 17.99 34.44 -20.11
C ALA A 14 17.50 33.98 -18.73
N LEU A 15 17.13 34.90 -17.82
CA LEU A 15 16.60 34.55 -16.51
C LEU A 15 15.18 33.95 -16.56
N ILE A 16 14.34 34.39 -17.49
CA ILE A 16 13.02 33.80 -17.73
C ILE A 16 13.16 32.39 -18.33
N GLU A 17 14.09 32.21 -19.26
CA GLU A 17 14.39 30.91 -19.85
C GLU A 17 15.00 29.96 -18.81
N ILE A 18 15.99 30.40 -18.03
CA ILE A 18 16.62 29.61 -16.95
C ILE A 18 15.59 29.23 -15.87
N ASN A 19 14.72 30.14 -15.44
CA ASN A 19 13.70 29.83 -14.42
C ASN A 19 12.57 28.95 -14.96
N GLY A 20 12.20 29.13 -16.24
CA GLY A 20 11.29 28.24 -16.95
C GLY A 20 11.88 26.84 -17.12
N GLN A 21 13.18 26.74 -17.46
CA GLN A 21 13.90 25.48 -17.59
C GLN A 21 14.13 24.80 -16.24
N LEU A 22 14.50 25.52 -15.17
CA LEU A 22 14.64 24.97 -13.82
C LEU A 22 13.33 24.40 -13.29
N LYS A 23 12.21 25.10 -13.49
CA LYS A 23 10.90 24.62 -13.03
C LYS A 23 10.37 23.45 -13.86
N LEU A 24 10.66 23.44 -15.17
CA LEU A 24 10.40 22.28 -16.02
C LEU A 24 11.36 21.12 -15.75
N GLU A 25 12.61 21.35 -15.34
CA GLU A 25 13.60 20.33 -14.99
C GLU A 25 13.39 19.77 -13.58
N GLU A 26 12.86 20.54 -12.62
CA GLU A 26 12.42 20.00 -11.32
C GLU A 26 11.17 19.16 -11.49
N ILE A 27 10.17 19.61 -12.28
CA ILE A 27 8.96 18.83 -12.53
C ILE A 27 9.26 17.63 -13.42
N ARG A 28 10.08 17.79 -14.47
CA ARG A 28 10.55 16.66 -15.29
C ARG A 28 11.55 15.81 -14.53
N GLY A 29 12.27 16.32 -13.56
CA GLY A 29 13.25 15.61 -12.72
C GLY A 29 12.51 14.74 -11.71
N ALA A 30 11.60 15.29 -10.92
CA ALA A 30 10.75 14.55 -10.01
C ALA A 30 9.89 13.51 -10.75
N ARG A 31 9.31 13.89 -11.90
CA ARG A 31 8.52 12.96 -12.72
C ARG A 31 9.39 11.96 -13.47
N ARG A 32 10.66 12.25 -13.76
CA ARG A 32 11.59 11.31 -14.41
C ARG A 32 12.29 10.43 -13.37
N GLU A 33 12.50 10.87 -12.15
CA GLU A 33 12.91 10.00 -11.03
C GLU A 33 11.77 9.05 -10.68
N GLU A 34 10.54 9.53 -10.53
CA GLU A 34 9.37 8.66 -10.30
C GLU A 34 9.09 7.74 -11.51
N LEU A 35 9.26 8.23 -12.75
CA LEU A 35 9.08 7.40 -13.94
C LEU A 35 10.26 6.46 -14.19
N GLU A 36 11.52 6.83 -13.92
CA GLU A 36 12.70 5.94 -14.04
C GLU A 36 12.76 4.95 -12.88
N GLU A 37 12.28 5.28 -11.68
CA GLU A 37 12.17 4.33 -10.58
C GLU A 37 11.06 3.31 -10.85
N ASN A 38 9.89 3.78 -11.35
CA ASN A 38 8.82 2.89 -11.81
C ASN A 38 9.20 2.12 -13.08
N LYS A 39 9.93 2.73 -14.02
CA LYS A 39 10.37 2.10 -15.27
C LYS A 39 11.55 1.17 -15.05
N MET A 40 12.46 1.41 -14.12
CA MET A 40 13.50 0.46 -13.73
C MET A 40 12.88 -0.77 -13.05
N GLN A 41 11.86 -0.57 -12.20
CA GLN A 41 11.10 -1.69 -11.62
C GLN A 41 10.26 -2.43 -12.68
N LEU A 42 9.73 -1.73 -13.69
CA LEU A 42 8.95 -2.32 -14.77
C LEU A 42 9.84 -3.01 -15.81
N ASP A 43 10.97 -2.42 -16.19
CA ASP A 43 11.96 -2.94 -17.15
C ASP A 43 12.70 -4.14 -16.53
N GLU A 44 12.99 -4.15 -15.22
CA GLU A 44 13.48 -5.38 -14.54
C GLU A 44 12.45 -6.51 -14.64
N VAL A 45 11.16 -6.21 -14.52
CA VAL A 45 10.07 -7.18 -14.67
C VAL A 45 9.87 -7.58 -16.15
N VAL A 46 9.99 -6.65 -17.10
CA VAL A 46 9.79 -6.86 -18.53
C VAL A 46 10.98 -7.60 -19.15
N ASP A 47 12.21 -7.29 -18.78
CA ASP A 47 13.42 -8.01 -19.18
C ASP A 47 13.41 -9.44 -18.61
N ASP A 48 12.93 -9.64 -17.38
CA ASP A 48 12.71 -10.97 -16.80
C ASP A 48 11.62 -11.77 -17.55
N VAL A 49 10.60 -11.09 -18.09
CA VAL A 49 9.52 -11.68 -18.91
C VAL A 49 10.00 -11.98 -20.33
N HIS A 50 10.78 -11.11 -20.95
CA HIS A 50 11.35 -11.34 -22.29
C HIS A 50 12.40 -12.46 -22.26
N ALA A 51 13.28 -12.48 -21.26
CA ALA A 51 14.21 -13.59 -21.04
C ALA A 51 13.46 -14.92 -20.82
N PHE A 52 12.28 -14.89 -20.19
CA PHE A 52 11.43 -16.06 -20.05
C PHE A 52 10.75 -16.48 -21.35
N SER A 53 10.29 -15.55 -22.19
CA SER A 53 9.73 -15.85 -23.52
C SER A 53 10.76 -16.51 -24.44
N SER A 54 12.02 -16.07 -24.37
CA SER A 54 13.14 -16.67 -25.10
C SER A 54 13.47 -18.07 -24.60
N ASP A 55 13.52 -18.28 -23.28
CA ASP A 55 13.74 -19.60 -22.67
C ASP A 55 12.58 -20.58 -22.96
N GLN A 56 11.33 -20.08 -23.09
CA GLN A 56 10.15 -20.87 -23.42
C GLN A 56 10.13 -21.29 -24.91
N GLN A 57 10.63 -20.46 -25.81
CA GLN A 57 10.81 -20.81 -27.23
C GLN A 57 11.82 -21.95 -27.38
N VAL A 58 12.94 -21.89 -26.66
CA VAL A 58 13.96 -22.96 -26.65
C VAL A 58 13.40 -24.26 -26.06
N ALA A 59 12.61 -24.20 -24.98
CA ALA A 59 11.98 -25.39 -24.40
C ALA A 59 10.88 -26.01 -25.27
N ASN A 60 10.20 -25.21 -26.11
CA ASN A 60 9.22 -25.71 -27.08
C ASN A 60 9.90 -26.37 -28.30
N GLU A 61 11.03 -25.85 -28.76
CA GLU A 61 11.84 -26.48 -29.83
C GLU A 61 12.45 -27.82 -29.38
N GLU A 62 12.86 -27.94 -28.11
CA GLU A 62 13.35 -29.21 -27.53
C GLU A 62 12.22 -30.25 -27.31
N ALA A 63 10.98 -29.81 -27.09
CA ALA A 63 9.83 -30.70 -26.91
C ALA A 63 9.29 -31.25 -28.24
N ASP A 64 9.32 -30.45 -29.32
CA ASP A 64 8.90 -30.90 -30.66
C ASP A 64 9.91 -31.89 -31.29
N HIS A 65 11.18 -31.86 -30.87
CA HIS A 65 12.19 -32.85 -31.29
C HIS A 65 12.11 -34.21 -30.57
N GLN A 66 11.20 -34.39 -29.60
CA GLN A 66 11.02 -35.66 -28.87
C GLN A 66 9.75 -36.44 -29.24
N VAL A 67 8.96 -35.99 -30.21
CA VAL A 67 7.67 -36.62 -30.58
C VAL A 67 7.77 -37.55 -31.79
N ASP A 68 8.90 -37.61 -32.49
CA ASP A 68 9.05 -38.42 -33.71
C ASP A 68 10.01 -39.60 -33.50
N ASP A 69 9.57 -40.65 -32.78
CA ASP A 69 10.06 -42.02 -33.00
C ASP A 69 9.09 -43.11 -32.48
N GLY A 70 8.25 -43.57 -33.40
CA GLY A 70 7.73 -44.92 -33.66
C GLY A 70 7.57 -46.01 -32.57
N GLY A 71 6.33 -46.53 -32.44
CA GLY A 71 5.98 -47.81 -33.10
C GLY A 71 5.93 -49.14 -32.30
N HIS A 72 4.71 -49.53 -31.89
CA HIS A 72 4.08 -50.88 -31.86
C HIS A 72 4.54 -52.06 -30.93
N PRO A 73 3.62 -53.01 -30.60
CA PRO A 73 3.63 -53.85 -29.38
C PRO A 73 3.83 -55.37 -29.62
N LEU A 74 4.10 -56.15 -28.56
CA LEU A 74 3.95 -57.61 -28.54
C LEU A 74 3.59 -58.19 -27.15
N SER A 75 3.02 -59.39 -27.19
CA SER A 75 2.11 -60.05 -26.24
C SER A 75 2.72 -61.04 -25.23
N SER A 76 1.89 -61.39 -24.24
CA SER A 76 1.60 -62.76 -23.71
C SER A 76 2.36 -63.33 -22.50
N ALA A 77 1.54 -63.93 -21.61
CA ALA A 77 1.66 -65.29 -21.02
C ALA A 77 1.69 -65.42 -19.47
N GLY A 78 0.68 -66.13 -18.95
CA GLY A 78 0.70 -67.04 -17.76
C GLY A 78 0.61 -66.38 -16.37
N GLY A 79 -0.23 -66.78 -15.42
CA GLY A 79 -1.03 -67.99 -15.22
C GLY A 79 -0.83 -68.53 -13.79
N ARG A 80 -1.93 -68.88 -13.10
CA ARG A 80 -2.07 -69.56 -11.79
C ARG A 80 -1.92 -68.64 -10.56
N GLY A 81 -2.71 -68.71 -9.49
CA GLY A 81 -3.75 -69.63 -9.01
C GLY A 81 -3.87 -69.41 -7.50
N LEU A 82 -5.08 -69.19 -6.98
CA LEU A 82 -5.40 -68.97 -5.56
C LEU A 82 -5.13 -70.22 -4.69
N PRO A 83 -5.10 -70.09 -3.35
CA PRO A 83 -6.34 -70.37 -2.62
C PRO A 83 -6.66 -69.42 -1.45
N VAL A 84 -7.97 -69.32 -1.19
CA VAL A 84 -8.64 -68.71 -0.04
C VAL A 84 -8.60 -69.66 1.15
N LYS A 85 -8.46 -69.13 2.38
CA LYS A 85 -9.10 -69.68 3.60
C LYS A 85 -9.22 -68.63 4.72
N SER A 86 -10.23 -68.85 5.55
CA SER A 86 -11.00 -67.95 6.39
C SER A 86 -10.63 -67.97 7.89
N SER A 87 -11.20 -66.99 8.62
CA SER A 87 -11.64 -66.98 10.04
C SER A 87 -10.62 -67.19 11.18
N ASP A 88 -10.45 -66.19 12.05
CA ASP A 88 -11.02 -66.21 13.42
C ASP A 88 -10.77 -64.93 14.24
N ARG A 89 -11.73 -64.63 15.13
CA ARG A 89 -11.71 -63.58 16.17
C ARG A 89 -11.02 -64.11 17.44
N GLN A 90 -10.23 -63.30 18.14
CA GLN A 90 -10.39 -63.08 19.60
C GLN A 90 -9.47 -61.98 20.16
N LEU A 91 -9.97 -61.32 21.21
CA LEU A 91 -9.44 -60.17 21.94
C LEU A 91 -8.39 -60.54 23.00
N CYS A 92 -7.47 -59.57 23.22
CA CYS A 92 -6.86 -59.09 24.48
C CYS A 92 -6.11 -60.02 25.45
N ASN A 93 -4.82 -59.73 25.67
CA ASN A 93 -4.25 -59.33 26.97
C ASN A 93 -2.79 -58.80 26.85
N HIS A 94 -2.50 -57.69 27.57
CA HIS A 94 -1.20 -56.97 27.70
C HIS A 94 -0.26 -57.63 28.75
N PRO A 95 0.96 -57.13 29.05
CA PRO A 95 2.00 -56.48 28.23
C PRO A 95 3.42 -57.07 28.51
N SER A 96 4.32 -57.14 27.52
CA SER A 96 5.75 -57.31 27.82
C SER A 96 6.68 -56.69 26.76
N ARG A 97 7.46 -55.71 27.24
CA ARG A 97 8.72 -55.14 26.73
C ARG A 97 9.01 -55.28 25.24
N LEU A 98 8.65 -54.24 24.48
CA LEU A 98 9.16 -54.01 23.13
C LEU A 98 10.48 -53.23 23.17
N SER A 99 11.46 -53.74 22.41
CA SER A 99 12.81 -53.21 22.22
C SER A 99 12.83 -51.81 21.55
N PRO A 100 13.91 -51.02 21.69
CA PRO A 100 13.98 -49.63 21.21
C PRO A 100 13.73 -49.47 19.69
N GLY A 101 13.96 -50.52 18.89
CA GLY A 101 13.68 -50.51 17.44
C GLY A 101 12.19 -50.59 17.06
N ALA A 102 11.34 -51.15 17.93
CA ALA A 102 9.91 -51.32 17.64
C ALA A 102 9.08 -50.03 17.83
N ARG A 103 9.61 -49.03 18.57
CA ARG A 103 8.97 -47.70 18.69
C ARG A 103 9.05 -46.90 17.40
N SER A 104 10.08 -47.11 16.59
CA SER A 104 10.22 -46.48 15.26
C SER A 104 9.24 -47.07 14.24
N ALA A 105 9.03 -48.39 14.26
CA ALA A 105 8.10 -49.07 13.36
C ALA A 105 6.62 -48.88 13.75
N ALA A 106 6.31 -48.84 15.04
CA ALA A 106 4.94 -48.59 15.51
C ALA A 106 4.51 -47.12 15.37
N ARG A 107 5.45 -46.16 15.47
CA ARG A 107 5.18 -44.74 15.21
C ARG A 107 5.06 -44.42 13.71
N ARG A 108 5.63 -45.26 12.83
CA ARG A 108 5.42 -45.21 11.37
C ARG A 108 4.13 -45.90 10.88
N ARG A 109 3.47 -46.72 11.70
CA ARG A 109 2.23 -47.45 11.33
C ARG A 109 0.93 -46.85 11.88
N ARG A 110 0.99 -45.66 12.48
CA ARG A 110 -0.17 -44.77 12.70
C ARG A 110 -0.06 -43.47 11.88
N MET A 111 0.48 -43.54 10.67
CA MET A 111 0.08 -42.56 9.65
C MET A 111 -1.31 -42.99 9.21
N CYS A 112 -2.34 -42.23 9.61
CA CYS A 112 -3.66 -42.33 9.01
C CYS A 112 -3.50 -42.45 7.50
N ARG A 113 -4.19 -43.42 6.88
CA ARG A 113 -4.43 -43.43 5.43
C ARG A 113 -5.14 -42.14 5.09
N CYS A 114 -4.35 -41.13 4.79
CA CYS A 114 -4.77 -39.80 4.45
C CYS A 114 -4.85 -39.78 2.93
N SER A 115 -6.04 -40.05 2.41
CA SER A 115 -6.31 -40.26 0.98
C SER A 115 -6.35 -38.96 0.18
N THR A 116 -6.24 -37.81 0.83
CA THR A 116 -6.64 -36.52 0.27
C THR A 116 -5.46 -35.55 0.17
N VAL A 117 -5.29 -34.93 -1.00
CA VAL A 117 -4.22 -33.98 -1.31
C VAL A 117 -4.74 -32.54 -1.26
N ALA A 118 -3.95 -31.64 -0.67
CA ALA A 118 -4.23 -30.21 -0.60
C ALA A 118 -3.13 -29.41 -1.30
N ALA A 119 -3.49 -28.45 -2.15
CA ALA A 119 -2.56 -27.56 -2.82
C ALA A 119 -2.58 -26.14 -2.23
N MET A 120 -1.45 -25.43 -2.33
CA MET A 120 -1.27 -24.08 -1.81
C MET A 120 -0.60 -23.17 -2.84
N THR A 121 -1.17 -22.00 -3.10
CA THR A 121 -0.59 -21.05 -4.09
C THR A 121 0.60 -20.26 -3.54
N SER A 122 0.76 -20.19 -2.21
CA SER A 122 1.93 -19.63 -1.54
C SER A 122 2.69 -20.73 -0.80
N CYS A 123 4.01 -20.81 -1.00
CA CYS A 123 4.87 -21.81 -0.34
C CYS A 123 5.75 -21.20 0.77
N CYS A 124 5.93 -19.88 0.78
CA CYS A 124 6.87 -19.16 1.65
C CYS A 124 6.21 -18.18 2.62
N GLY A 125 4.89 -17.96 2.50
CA GLY A 125 4.13 -17.04 3.33
C GLY A 125 4.08 -17.43 4.80
N VAL A 126 3.79 -16.43 5.65
CA VAL A 126 3.79 -16.58 7.12
C VAL A 126 2.75 -17.60 7.57
N VAL A 127 1.54 -17.54 7.01
CA VAL A 127 0.46 -18.49 7.32
C VAL A 127 0.80 -19.89 6.79
N THR A 128 1.31 -20.01 5.55
CA THR A 128 1.69 -21.29 4.93
C THR A 128 2.65 -22.10 5.79
N ARG A 129 3.61 -21.43 6.46
CA ARG A 129 4.58 -22.09 7.33
C ARG A 129 3.89 -22.73 8.55
N GLN A 130 2.85 -22.10 9.07
CA GLN A 130 2.11 -22.59 10.23
C GLN A 130 1.21 -23.79 9.94
N PHE A 131 0.83 -24.03 8.69
CA PHE A 131 0.13 -25.27 8.32
C PHE A 131 0.94 -26.55 8.64
N LEU A 132 2.25 -26.48 8.91
CA LEU A 132 3.01 -27.64 9.42
C LEU A 132 2.70 -27.98 10.88
N HIS A 133 2.19 -27.01 11.63
CA HIS A 133 1.98 -27.09 13.07
C HIS A 133 0.50 -27.34 13.43
N VAL A 134 -0.41 -27.16 12.47
CA VAL A 134 -1.85 -27.42 12.63
C VAL A 134 -2.18 -28.87 12.23
N PRO A 135 -3.04 -29.59 12.95
CA PRO A 135 -3.48 -30.93 12.57
C PRO A 135 -4.24 -30.89 11.24
N LEU A 136 -3.57 -31.34 10.17
CA LEU A 136 -4.18 -31.52 8.85
C LEU A 136 -4.54 -32.97 8.62
N HIS A 137 -5.75 -33.20 8.13
CA HIS A 137 -6.19 -34.48 7.60
C HIS A 137 -5.75 -34.72 6.15
N HIS A 138 -4.83 -33.90 5.62
CA HIS A 138 -4.40 -33.87 4.20
C HIS A 138 -2.89 -34.01 4.04
N ARG A 139 -2.45 -34.66 2.96
CA ARG A 139 -1.06 -34.60 2.50
C ARG A 139 -0.89 -33.28 1.73
N LEU A 140 -0.10 -32.36 2.29
CA LEU A 140 0.17 -31.07 1.63
C LEU A 140 1.07 -31.24 0.40
N GLN A 141 0.52 -30.94 -0.77
CA GLN A 141 1.27 -30.72 -1.99
C GLN A 141 1.63 -29.24 -2.06
N ARG A 142 2.80 -28.91 -1.51
CA ARG A 142 3.35 -27.57 -1.64
C ARG A 142 3.94 -27.39 -3.03
N CYS A 143 3.57 -26.31 -3.69
CA CYS A 143 4.18 -25.90 -4.94
C CYS A 143 5.66 -25.60 -4.68
N LYS A 144 6.55 -26.44 -5.22
CA LYS A 144 7.98 -26.15 -5.24
C LYS A 144 8.24 -25.13 -6.33
N ILE A 145 8.17 -23.84 -5.98
CA ILE A 145 8.74 -22.80 -6.83
C ILE A 145 10.25 -23.10 -6.92
N ARG A 146 10.72 -23.47 -8.11
CA ARG A 146 12.14 -23.75 -8.36
C ARG A 146 12.90 -22.44 -8.18
N ARG A 147 13.59 -22.30 -7.05
CA ARG A 147 14.41 -21.16 -6.66
C ARG A 147 15.64 -21.03 -7.58
N ARG A 148 15.46 -20.56 -8.82
CA ARG A 148 16.50 -19.78 -9.49
C ARG A 148 16.47 -18.37 -8.89
N ARG A 149 17.61 -17.68 -8.84
CA ARG A 149 17.87 -16.41 -8.11
C ARG A 149 16.93 -15.23 -8.50
N ARG A 150 15.62 -15.35 -8.28
CA ARG A 150 14.61 -14.33 -8.57
C ARG A 150 14.05 -13.74 -7.27
N SER A 151 13.62 -12.48 -7.32
CA SER A 151 12.89 -11.83 -6.23
C SER A 151 11.61 -12.63 -5.89
N MET A 152 11.18 -12.60 -4.63
CA MET A 152 10.00 -13.36 -4.16
C MET A 152 8.71 -12.91 -4.85
N VAL A 153 8.65 -11.63 -5.23
CA VAL A 153 7.52 -11.00 -5.94
C VAL A 153 7.45 -11.54 -7.37
N ALA A 154 8.55 -11.54 -8.13
CA ALA A 154 8.60 -12.08 -9.49
C ALA A 154 8.22 -13.57 -9.53
N ALA A 155 8.66 -14.33 -8.53
CA ALA A 155 8.32 -15.74 -8.40
C ALA A 155 6.83 -15.99 -8.10
N LEU A 156 6.20 -15.13 -7.29
CA LEU A 156 4.76 -15.20 -7.00
C LEU A 156 3.94 -14.82 -8.23
N TYR A 157 4.32 -13.72 -8.89
CA TYR A 157 3.70 -13.20 -10.10
C TYR A 157 3.72 -14.24 -11.23
N SER A 158 4.91 -14.72 -11.61
CA SER A 158 5.07 -15.72 -12.67
C SER A 158 4.24 -17.00 -12.40
N TYR A 159 4.06 -17.37 -11.14
CA TYR A 159 3.34 -18.57 -10.78
C TYR A 159 1.82 -18.45 -10.92
N VAL A 160 1.21 -17.39 -10.37
CA VAL A 160 -0.27 -17.23 -10.46
C VAL A 160 -0.74 -16.83 -11.86
N HIS A 161 0.16 -16.33 -12.71
CA HIS A 161 -0.14 -16.04 -14.12
C HIS A 161 0.01 -17.25 -15.05
N CYS A 162 0.67 -18.33 -14.62
CA CYS A 162 0.88 -19.51 -15.46
C CYS A 162 -0.16 -20.59 -15.17
N ILE A 163 -1.22 -20.64 -15.98
CA ILE A 163 -2.29 -21.64 -15.84
C ILE A 163 -1.75 -23.08 -15.89
N PHE A 164 -0.75 -23.36 -16.72
CA PHE A 164 -0.12 -24.70 -16.81
C PHE A 164 0.57 -25.09 -15.50
N SER A 165 1.29 -24.15 -14.88
CA SER A 165 1.94 -24.36 -13.59
C SER A 165 0.90 -24.60 -12.47
N LEU A 166 -0.19 -23.84 -12.50
CA LEU A 166 -1.30 -24.01 -11.55
C LEU A 166 -1.99 -25.36 -11.73
N SER A 167 -2.33 -25.75 -12.96
CA SER A 167 -2.96 -27.04 -13.23
C SER A 167 -2.06 -28.21 -12.81
N ALA A 168 -0.77 -28.18 -13.14
CA ALA A 168 0.17 -29.21 -12.70
C ALA A 168 0.27 -29.31 -11.17
N ALA A 169 0.12 -28.19 -10.46
CA ALA A 169 0.14 -28.19 -9.00
C ALA A 169 -1.18 -28.63 -8.35
N PHE A 170 -2.31 -28.42 -9.04
CA PHE A 170 -3.66 -28.73 -8.54
C PHE A 170 -4.11 -30.13 -8.94
N GLU A 171 -3.39 -30.81 -9.84
CA GLU A 171 -3.68 -32.18 -10.25
C GLU A 171 -3.83 -33.13 -9.04
N GLY A 172 -5.01 -33.75 -8.92
CA GLY A 172 -5.35 -34.66 -7.82
C GLY A 172 -5.63 -33.99 -6.46
N ALA A 173 -5.60 -32.67 -6.36
CA ALA A 173 -5.94 -31.94 -5.14
C ALA A 173 -7.47 -31.87 -4.94
N GLU A 174 -7.96 -32.19 -3.74
CA GLU A 174 -9.38 -31.97 -3.41
C GLU A 174 -9.64 -30.54 -2.93
N VAL A 175 -8.62 -29.90 -2.35
CA VAL A 175 -8.70 -28.56 -1.78
C VAL A 175 -7.52 -27.70 -2.23
N VAL A 176 -7.79 -26.42 -2.51
CA VAL A 176 -6.78 -25.40 -2.78
C VAL A 176 -6.90 -24.28 -1.74
N PHE A 177 -5.79 -23.97 -1.06
CA PHE A 177 -5.65 -22.79 -0.21
C PHE A 177 -4.94 -21.68 -1.00
N HIS A 178 -5.71 -20.69 -1.44
CA HIS A 178 -5.21 -19.54 -2.17
C HIS A 178 -4.82 -18.41 -1.21
N MET A 179 -3.53 -18.39 -0.86
CA MET A 179 -2.90 -17.44 0.09
C MET A 179 -1.88 -16.51 -0.60
N ALA A 180 -1.82 -16.52 -1.93
CA ALA A 180 -0.85 -15.72 -2.68
C ALA A 180 -1.37 -14.28 -2.79
N ALA A 181 -0.61 -13.31 -2.28
CA ALA A 181 -0.86 -11.89 -2.44
C ALA A 181 0.46 -11.11 -2.33
N PRO A 182 0.60 -9.95 -2.98
CA PRO A 182 1.70 -9.02 -2.73
C PRO A 182 1.61 -8.42 -1.32
N ASP A 183 2.70 -7.78 -0.89
CA ASP A 183 2.70 -6.98 0.33
C ASP A 183 1.75 -5.77 0.17
N SER A 184 0.83 -5.60 1.11
CA SER A 184 -0.16 -4.53 1.11
C SER A 184 0.48 -3.13 1.16
N SER A 185 1.72 -2.99 1.66
CA SER A 185 2.39 -1.68 1.71
C SER A 185 2.97 -1.23 0.36
N ILE A 186 3.00 -2.08 -0.66
CA ILE A 186 3.50 -1.70 -1.99
C ILE A 186 2.46 -0.79 -2.67
N ASN A 187 2.88 0.42 -3.03
CA ASN A 187 2.02 1.39 -3.69
C ASN A 187 1.97 1.17 -5.22
N SER A 188 1.45 0.02 -5.65
CA SER A 188 1.28 -0.29 -7.08
C SER A 188 -0.06 -0.97 -7.31
N PHE A 189 -1.03 -0.21 -7.84
CA PHE A 189 -2.32 -0.75 -8.23
C PHE A 189 -2.17 -1.89 -9.26
N GLN A 190 -1.28 -1.71 -10.24
CA GLN A 190 -1.06 -2.69 -11.31
C GLN A 190 -0.57 -4.03 -10.75
N LEU A 191 0.41 -4.02 -9.84
CA LEU A 191 0.90 -5.23 -9.20
C LEU A 191 -0.19 -5.93 -8.38
N HIS A 192 -0.93 -5.15 -7.57
CA HIS A 192 -2.04 -5.67 -6.77
C HIS A 192 -3.14 -6.25 -7.65
N TYR A 193 -3.55 -5.55 -8.70
CA TYR A 193 -4.58 -6.00 -9.62
C TYR A 193 -4.16 -7.29 -10.33
N SER A 194 -2.94 -7.31 -10.87
CA SER A 194 -2.47 -8.45 -11.63
C SER A 194 -2.37 -9.72 -10.76
N VAL A 195 -1.75 -9.62 -9.58
CA VAL A 195 -1.63 -10.79 -8.68
C VAL A 195 -2.95 -11.16 -8.00
N ASN A 196 -3.65 -10.19 -7.40
CA ASN A 196 -4.86 -10.48 -6.63
C ASN A 196 -6.05 -10.79 -7.53
N VAL A 197 -6.26 -10.05 -8.63
CA VAL A 197 -7.46 -10.20 -9.46
C VAL A 197 -7.20 -11.22 -10.58
N GLU A 198 -6.18 -10.99 -11.42
CA GLU A 198 -5.92 -11.89 -12.56
C GLU A 198 -5.37 -13.24 -12.09
N GLY A 199 -4.46 -13.24 -11.12
CA GLY A 199 -3.99 -14.46 -10.48
C GLY A 199 -5.12 -15.29 -9.85
N THR A 200 -6.09 -14.64 -9.20
CA THR A 200 -7.27 -15.35 -8.66
C THR A 200 -8.14 -15.95 -9.76
N LYS A 201 -8.36 -15.25 -10.88
CA LYS A 201 -9.09 -15.81 -12.03
C LYS A 201 -8.42 -17.10 -12.52
N ASN A 202 -7.11 -17.08 -12.69
CA ASN A 202 -6.34 -18.24 -13.13
C ASN A 202 -6.41 -19.39 -12.11
N VAL A 203 -6.37 -19.09 -10.82
CA VAL A 203 -6.52 -20.11 -9.75
C VAL A 203 -7.91 -20.75 -9.81
N ILE A 204 -8.97 -19.96 -9.99
CA ILE A 204 -10.34 -20.47 -10.15
C ILE A 204 -10.43 -21.37 -11.38
N ASP A 205 -9.91 -20.92 -12.52
CA ASP A 205 -9.96 -21.70 -13.76
C ASP A 205 -9.15 -23.00 -13.65
N ALA A 206 -7.99 -22.97 -13.00
CA ALA A 206 -7.20 -24.17 -12.71
C ALA A 206 -7.94 -25.13 -11.77
N CYS A 207 -8.62 -24.62 -10.74
CA CYS A 207 -9.43 -25.43 -9.84
C CYS A 207 -10.53 -26.18 -10.60
N ILE A 208 -11.25 -25.49 -11.49
CA ILE A 208 -12.31 -26.07 -12.32
C ILE A 208 -11.71 -27.14 -13.26
N ARG A 209 -10.62 -26.83 -13.97
CA ARG A 209 -9.94 -27.77 -14.89
C ARG A 209 -9.49 -29.06 -14.20
N CYS A 210 -8.92 -28.93 -13.00
CA CYS A 210 -8.41 -30.06 -12.22
C CYS A 210 -9.49 -30.72 -11.34
N LYS A 211 -10.76 -30.29 -11.43
CA LYS A 211 -11.89 -30.81 -10.64
C LYS A 211 -11.65 -30.75 -9.13
N VAL A 212 -11.01 -29.67 -8.68
CA VAL A 212 -10.85 -29.36 -7.25
C VAL A 212 -12.24 -29.16 -6.65
N LYS A 213 -12.47 -29.72 -5.47
CA LYS A 213 -13.79 -29.67 -4.80
C LYS A 213 -13.97 -28.39 -3.99
N ARG A 214 -12.88 -27.89 -3.38
CA ARG A 214 -12.93 -26.77 -2.43
C ARG A 214 -11.83 -25.74 -2.69
N LEU A 215 -12.19 -24.47 -2.76
CA LEU A 215 -11.25 -23.35 -2.83
C LEU A 215 -11.43 -22.45 -1.61
N ILE A 216 -10.38 -22.34 -0.80
CA ILE A 216 -10.33 -21.42 0.36
C ILE A 216 -9.42 -20.26 -0.01
N TYR A 217 -9.96 -19.05 -0.03
CA TYR A 217 -9.25 -17.83 -0.36
C TYR A 217 -8.96 -17.00 0.90
N THR A 218 -7.70 -16.60 1.09
CA THR A 218 -7.35 -15.64 2.13
C THR A 218 -7.66 -14.23 1.62
N SER A 219 -8.79 -13.68 2.04
CA SER A 219 -9.19 -12.30 1.85
C SER A 219 -8.61 -11.38 2.94
N SER A 220 -9.26 -10.27 3.24
CA SER A 220 -8.86 -9.25 4.23
C SER A 220 -10.10 -8.61 4.84
N PRO A 221 -10.11 -8.20 6.13
CA PRO A 221 -11.20 -7.38 6.66
C PRO A 221 -11.31 -6.03 5.97
N SER A 222 -10.23 -5.56 5.33
CA SER A 222 -10.23 -4.29 4.60
C SER A 222 -11.13 -4.28 3.37
N VAL A 223 -11.59 -5.44 2.89
CA VAL A 223 -12.55 -5.52 1.76
C VAL A 223 -13.93 -4.95 2.10
N VAL A 224 -14.23 -4.74 3.38
CA VAL A 224 -15.46 -4.08 3.84
C VAL A 224 -15.21 -2.75 4.55
N PHE A 225 -13.98 -2.24 4.49
CA PHE A 225 -13.59 -0.98 5.15
C PHE A 225 -13.56 0.17 4.15
N ASP A 226 -14.30 1.24 4.45
CA ASP A 226 -14.43 2.42 3.59
C ASP A 226 -13.38 3.50 3.85
N GLY A 227 -12.47 3.28 4.82
CA GLY A 227 -11.44 4.26 5.20
C GLY A 227 -11.90 5.33 6.19
N VAL A 228 -13.20 5.39 6.50
CA VAL A 228 -13.81 6.46 7.28
C VAL A 228 -14.43 5.92 8.57
N HIS A 229 -15.23 4.87 8.48
CA HIS A 229 -15.99 4.32 9.59
C HIS A 229 -15.32 3.07 10.16
N GLY A 230 -15.09 3.06 11.48
CA GLY A 230 -14.55 1.88 12.15
C GLY A 230 -15.51 0.69 12.09
N ILE A 231 -14.96 -0.52 11.98
CA ILE A 231 -15.71 -1.77 11.98
C ILE A 231 -15.70 -2.34 13.40
N PHE A 232 -16.85 -2.33 14.07
CA PHE A 232 -16.98 -2.80 15.45
C PHE A 232 -18.06 -3.88 15.56
N ASN A 233 -17.72 -5.01 16.19
CA ASN A 233 -18.63 -6.14 16.46
C ASN A 233 -19.47 -6.56 15.24
N ALA A 234 -18.85 -6.56 14.08
CA ALA A 234 -19.54 -6.76 12.83
C ALA A 234 -19.35 -8.18 12.29
N ASP A 235 -20.28 -8.63 11.45
CA ASP A 235 -20.30 -9.98 10.88
C ASP A 235 -20.15 -9.94 9.36
N GLU A 236 -20.19 -11.10 8.72
CA GLU A 236 -19.96 -11.22 7.29
C GLU A 236 -21.12 -10.70 6.41
N SER A 237 -22.18 -10.15 7.01
CA SER A 237 -23.27 -9.48 6.30
C SER A 237 -22.92 -8.05 5.85
N ILE A 238 -21.83 -7.46 6.36
CA ILE A 238 -21.40 -6.11 5.96
C ILE A 238 -21.15 -6.07 4.44
N PRO A 239 -21.71 -5.08 3.73
CA PRO A 239 -21.48 -4.93 2.30
C PRO A 239 -20.06 -4.43 1.99
N TYR A 240 -19.61 -4.69 0.77
CA TYR A 240 -18.44 -3.99 0.23
C TYR A 240 -18.73 -2.48 0.14
N PRO A 241 -17.77 -1.60 0.44
CA PRO A 241 -17.96 -0.17 0.29
C PRO A 241 -17.99 0.25 -1.18
N ASP A 242 -18.62 1.39 -1.46
CA ASP A 242 -18.60 2.00 -2.80
C ASP A 242 -17.22 2.55 -3.16
N LYS A 243 -16.45 2.98 -2.15
CA LYS A 243 -15.10 3.52 -2.30
C LYS A 243 -14.17 2.89 -1.27
N PHE A 244 -13.06 2.35 -1.74
CA PHE A 244 -12.02 1.75 -0.91
C PHE A 244 -11.00 2.78 -0.43
N ASN A 245 -10.39 2.49 0.72
CA ASN A 245 -9.31 3.29 1.29
C ASN A 245 -8.01 3.23 0.46
N ASP A 246 -7.72 2.07 -0.13
CA ASP A 246 -6.48 1.80 -0.85
C ASP A 246 -6.66 0.73 -1.94
N SER A 247 -5.71 0.70 -2.88
CA SER A 247 -5.69 -0.23 -4.02
C SER A 247 -5.61 -1.71 -3.61
N TYR A 248 -4.94 -2.00 -2.50
CA TYR A 248 -4.88 -3.38 -1.99
C TYR A 248 -6.28 -3.85 -1.58
N SER A 249 -7.01 -3.05 -0.81
CA SER A 249 -8.35 -3.37 -0.33
C SER A 249 -9.34 -3.53 -1.47
N GLU A 250 -9.27 -2.65 -2.47
CA GLU A 250 -10.08 -2.74 -3.70
C GLU A 250 -9.82 -4.05 -4.46
N THR A 251 -8.55 -4.35 -4.77
CA THR A 251 -8.20 -5.54 -5.55
C THR A 251 -8.46 -6.85 -4.78
N LYS A 252 -8.32 -6.85 -3.44
CA LYS A 252 -8.71 -7.98 -2.59
C LYS A 252 -10.23 -8.19 -2.59
N ALA A 253 -11.02 -7.11 -2.60
CA ALA A 253 -12.47 -7.19 -2.69
C ALA A 253 -12.92 -7.73 -4.06
N ASP A 254 -12.29 -7.30 -5.15
CA ASP A 254 -12.58 -7.81 -6.49
C ASP A 254 -12.25 -9.30 -6.63
N ALA A 255 -11.12 -9.72 -6.08
CA ALA A 255 -10.75 -11.13 -5.99
C ALA A 255 -11.74 -11.94 -5.13
N GLU A 256 -12.18 -11.40 -3.98
CA GLU A 256 -13.20 -12.03 -3.13
C GLU A 256 -14.51 -12.23 -3.90
N LYS A 257 -15.00 -11.18 -4.59
CA LYS A 257 -16.20 -11.26 -5.45
C LYS A 257 -16.05 -12.30 -6.57
N LEU A 258 -14.86 -12.50 -7.12
CA LEU A 258 -14.61 -13.53 -8.13
C LEU A 258 -14.71 -14.94 -7.54
N VAL A 259 -14.09 -15.16 -6.37
CA VAL A 259 -14.15 -16.46 -5.67
C VAL A 259 -15.59 -16.77 -5.27
N MET A 260 -16.31 -15.82 -4.67
CA MET A 260 -17.70 -16.02 -4.26
C MET A 260 -18.62 -16.36 -5.45
N ARG A 261 -18.42 -15.71 -6.60
CA ARG A 261 -19.14 -16.03 -7.85
C ARG A 261 -18.74 -17.37 -8.46
N ALA A 262 -17.58 -17.92 -8.10
CA ALA A 262 -17.14 -19.20 -8.60
C ALA A 262 -17.82 -20.39 -7.91
N ASN A 263 -18.48 -20.15 -6.77
CA ASN A 263 -19.18 -21.19 -6.03
C ASN A 263 -20.24 -21.92 -6.88
N GLY A 264 -20.23 -23.24 -6.81
CA GLY A 264 -21.14 -24.13 -7.53
C GLY A 264 -20.77 -24.38 -8.99
N ARG A 265 -19.83 -23.63 -9.58
CA ARG A 265 -19.37 -23.87 -10.95
C ARG A 265 -18.63 -25.20 -11.01
N GLU A 266 -19.13 -26.14 -11.81
CA GLU A 266 -18.55 -27.49 -11.94
C GLU A 266 -18.36 -28.22 -10.59
N GLY A 267 -19.21 -27.93 -9.60
CA GLY A 267 -19.14 -28.51 -8.26
C GLY A 267 -18.07 -27.91 -7.34
N LEU A 268 -17.43 -26.80 -7.71
CA LEU A 268 -16.46 -26.09 -6.87
C LEU A 268 -17.15 -25.35 -5.71
N LEU A 269 -16.86 -25.74 -4.47
CA LEU A 269 -17.26 -25.01 -3.28
C LEU A 269 -16.20 -23.99 -2.88
N THR A 270 -16.64 -22.81 -2.43
CA THR A 270 -15.72 -21.70 -2.16
C THR A 270 -15.93 -21.08 -0.78
N CYS A 271 -14.83 -20.69 -0.14
CA CYS A 271 -14.86 -19.95 1.11
C CYS A 271 -13.80 -18.84 1.12
N CYS A 272 -14.20 -17.65 1.53
CA CYS A 272 -13.29 -16.52 1.74
C CYS A 272 -13.10 -16.31 3.25
N ILE A 273 -11.86 -16.22 3.70
CA ILE A 273 -11.58 -15.87 5.09
C ILE A 273 -10.91 -14.50 5.16
N ARG A 274 -11.32 -13.66 6.10
CA ARG A 274 -10.88 -12.28 6.31
C ARG A 274 -10.07 -12.21 7.61
N PRO A 275 -8.81 -12.69 7.63
CA PRO A 275 -7.98 -12.60 8.82
C PRO A 275 -7.64 -11.14 9.12
N SER A 276 -7.81 -10.73 10.37
CA SER A 276 -7.29 -9.44 10.82
C SER A 276 -5.76 -9.41 10.84
N SER A 277 -5.17 -8.24 11.10
CA SER A 277 -3.71 -8.03 11.06
C SER A 277 -2.94 -9.17 11.71
N ILE A 278 -2.24 -9.94 10.88
CA ILE A 278 -1.63 -11.20 11.26
C ILE A 278 -0.30 -10.94 11.93
N PHE A 279 -0.08 -11.54 13.10
CA PHE A 279 1.21 -11.46 13.82
C PHE A 279 1.68 -12.82 14.31
N GLY A 280 2.98 -12.95 14.57
CA GLY A 280 3.58 -14.14 15.18
C GLY A 280 4.85 -14.63 14.47
N PRO A 281 5.31 -15.86 14.76
CA PRO A 281 6.55 -16.38 14.23
C PRO A 281 6.61 -16.37 12.70
N GLY A 282 7.69 -15.82 12.16
CA GLY A 282 7.93 -15.71 10.73
C GLY A 282 7.34 -14.45 10.07
N ASP A 283 6.71 -13.56 10.85
CA ASP A 283 6.29 -12.23 10.40
C ASP A 283 7.47 -11.46 9.77
N LYS A 284 7.19 -10.86 8.61
CA LYS A 284 8.14 -10.08 7.81
C LYS A 284 7.72 -8.62 7.63
N LEU A 285 6.50 -8.28 8.05
CA LEU A 285 5.88 -7.00 7.76
C LEU A 285 5.78 -6.18 9.03
N LEU A 286 5.04 -6.66 10.03
CA LEU A 286 4.68 -5.83 11.19
C LEU A 286 5.89 -5.59 12.10
N VAL A 287 6.45 -6.65 12.69
CA VAL A 287 7.55 -6.54 13.66
C VAL A 287 8.80 -5.90 13.03
N PRO A 288 9.25 -6.28 11.81
CA PRO A 288 10.42 -5.64 11.21
C PRO A 288 10.23 -4.15 10.93
N SER A 289 9.06 -3.73 10.44
CA SER A 289 8.76 -2.32 10.17
C SER A 289 8.71 -1.51 11.46
N LEU A 290 8.13 -2.07 12.52
CA LEU A 290 8.07 -1.45 13.83
C LEU A 290 9.48 -1.25 14.42
N VAL A 291 10.34 -2.26 14.34
CA VAL A 291 11.75 -2.17 14.78
C VAL A 291 12.54 -1.15 13.95
N ALA A 292 12.34 -1.12 12.63
CA ALA A 292 12.98 -0.14 11.75
C ALA A 292 12.57 1.28 12.12
N ALA A 293 11.27 1.51 12.38
CA ALA A 293 10.76 2.79 12.84
C ALA A 293 11.35 3.20 14.20
N ALA A 294 11.47 2.26 15.14
CA ALA A 294 12.08 2.52 16.45
C ALA A 294 13.56 2.88 16.35
N LYS A 295 14.33 2.14 15.54
CA LYS A 295 15.74 2.45 15.28
C LYS A 295 15.93 3.81 14.61
N ALA A 296 14.97 4.24 13.79
CA ALA A 296 14.96 5.56 13.16
C ALA A 296 14.45 6.68 14.09
N GLY A 297 14.12 6.39 15.35
CA GLY A 297 13.57 7.37 16.30
C GLY A 297 12.14 7.82 15.98
N LYS A 298 11.44 7.11 15.10
CA LYS A 298 10.07 7.43 14.65
C LYS A 298 8.99 6.77 15.53
N SER A 299 9.35 5.88 16.45
CA SER A 299 8.42 5.22 17.39
C SER A 299 7.98 6.11 18.56
N LYS A 300 8.15 7.43 18.46
CA LYS A 300 7.82 8.37 19.53
C LYS A 300 6.39 8.87 19.46
N TYR A 301 5.75 8.72 18.29
CA TYR A 301 4.51 9.42 17.96
C TYR A 301 3.31 8.48 17.87
N ILE A 302 2.23 8.88 18.53
CA ILE A 302 0.88 8.31 18.41
C ILE A 302 0.10 9.22 17.47
N ILE A 303 -0.40 8.69 16.36
CA ILE A 303 -1.25 9.45 15.43
C ILE A 303 -2.70 9.39 15.92
N GLY A 304 -3.32 10.56 16.09
CA GLY A 304 -4.68 10.71 16.60
C GLY A 304 -4.76 10.67 18.13
N ASP A 305 -5.95 10.35 18.64
CA ASP A 305 -6.24 10.34 20.08
C ASP A 305 -5.69 9.11 20.83
N GLY A 306 -5.28 8.09 20.08
CA GLY A 306 -4.76 6.82 20.57
C GLY A 306 -5.83 5.80 20.97
N ASN A 307 -7.11 6.05 20.67
CA ASN A 307 -8.22 5.15 20.99
C ASN A 307 -8.67 4.29 19.79
N ASN A 308 -7.84 4.15 18.77
CA ASN A 308 -8.05 3.24 17.66
C ASN A 308 -7.89 1.79 18.13
N TYR A 309 -9.01 1.12 18.35
CA TYR A 309 -9.05 -0.32 18.63
C TYR A 309 -8.77 -1.12 17.37
N TYR A 310 -8.11 -2.26 17.57
CA TYR A 310 -7.76 -3.19 16.53
C TYR A 310 -7.77 -4.61 17.10
N ASP A 311 -8.16 -5.60 16.31
CA ASP A 311 -8.03 -7.01 16.66
C ASP A 311 -6.83 -7.56 15.87
N PHE A 312 -5.84 -8.12 16.57
CA PHE A 312 -4.68 -8.74 15.94
C PHE A 312 -4.84 -10.25 16.01
N THR A 313 -4.67 -10.93 14.88
CA THR A 313 -4.89 -12.38 14.81
C THR A 313 -3.55 -13.11 14.82
N TYR A 314 -3.38 -14.02 15.78
CA TYR A 314 -2.17 -14.84 15.85
C TYR A 314 -2.10 -15.78 14.64
N VAL A 315 -0.93 -15.89 14.02
CA VAL A 315 -0.74 -16.60 12.74
C VAL A 315 -1.18 -18.07 12.76
N GLU A 316 -1.07 -18.75 13.90
CA GLU A 316 -1.56 -20.13 14.06
C GLU A 316 -3.09 -20.21 14.10
N ASN A 317 -3.77 -19.20 14.68
CA ASN A 317 -5.23 -19.09 14.65
C ASN A 317 -5.73 -18.87 13.22
N VAL A 318 -5.00 -18.10 12.41
CA VAL A 318 -5.32 -17.93 10.98
C VAL A 318 -5.18 -19.26 10.23
N ALA A 319 -4.10 -20.01 10.46
CA ALA A 319 -3.91 -21.32 9.84
C ALA A 319 -5.01 -22.32 10.29
N TYR A 320 -5.37 -22.31 11.57
CA TYR A 320 -6.48 -23.11 12.08
C TYR A 320 -7.83 -22.72 11.44
N GLY A 321 -8.08 -21.41 11.26
CA GLY A 321 -9.26 -20.90 10.56
C GLY A 321 -9.41 -21.43 9.15
N HIS A 322 -8.31 -21.56 8.39
CA HIS A 322 -8.35 -22.20 7.06
C HIS A 322 -8.77 -23.67 7.11
N VAL A 323 -8.25 -24.43 8.09
CA VAL A 323 -8.61 -25.84 8.27
C VAL A 323 -10.08 -25.99 8.67
N CYS A 324 -10.57 -25.10 9.53
CA CYS A 324 -11.99 -25.04 9.87
C CYS A 324 -12.85 -24.72 8.64
N ALA A 325 -12.45 -23.73 7.83
CA ALA A 325 -13.15 -23.37 6.59
C ALA A 325 -13.25 -24.54 5.61
N GLU A 326 -12.15 -25.29 5.42
CA GLU A 326 -12.18 -26.52 4.61
C GLU A 326 -13.18 -27.54 5.18
N LYS A 327 -13.15 -27.77 6.49
CA LYS A 327 -14.02 -28.73 7.16
C LYS A 327 -15.50 -28.34 6.99
N THR A 328 -15.83 -27.06 7.11
CA THR A 328 -17.19 -26.54 6.89
C THR A 328 -17.66 -26.80 5.46
N LEU A 329 -16.83 -26.49 4.46
CA LEU A 329 -17.14 -26.79 3.06
C LEU A 329 -17.19 -28.29 2.74
N SER A 330 -16.80 -29.17 3.66
CA SER A 330 -16.93 -30.63 3.49
C SER A 330 -18.30 -31.15 3.90
N SER A 331 -19.06 -30.37 4.68
CA SER A 331 -20.37 -30.75 5.22
C SER A 331 -21.50 -29.83 4.78
N GLU A 332 -21.20 -28.61 4.34
CA GLU A 332 -22.17 -27.60 3.96
C GLU A 332 -21.91 -27.09 2.55
N ASP A 333 -23.00 -26.88 1.82
CA ASP A 333 -22.98 -26.23 0.52
C ASP A 333 -23.12 -24.70 0.65
N GLY A 334 -22.77 -24.01 -0.44
CA GLY A 334 -22.88 -22.55 -0.56
C GLY A 334 -21.58 -21.82 -0.30
N ALA A 335 -21.47 -20.62 -0.89
CA ALA A 335 -20.32 -19.76 -0.69
C ALA A 335 -20.32 -19.24 0.75
N LYS A 336 -19.17 -19.31 1.43
CA LYS A 336 -19.04 -18.86 2.83
C LYS A 336 -17.99 -17.77 2.96
N THR A 337 -18.21 -16.85 3.88
CA THR A 337 -17.21 -15.86 4.28
C THR A 337 -17.06 -15.88 5.79
N TYR A 338 -15.85 -15.71 6.31
CA TYR A 338 -15.59 -15.63 7.76
C TYR A 338 -14.55 -14.58 8.13
N PHE A 339 -14.82 -13.74 9.13
CA PHE A 339 -13.79 -12.99 9.84
C PHE A 339 -13.00 -13.93 10.75
N ILE A 340 -11.67 -13.82 10.70
CA ILE A 340 -10.78 -14.62 11.56
C ILE A 340 -10.04 -13.67 12.49
N THR A 341 -10.52 -13.60 13.73
CA THR A 341 -10.06 -12.70 14.79
C THR A 341 -9.64 -13.49 16.02
N ASN A 342 -8.93 -12.84 16.95
CA ASN A 342 -8.69 -13.41 18.26
C ASN A 342 -9.83 -13.09 19.24
N MET A 343 -10.75 -12.18 18.90
CA MET A 343 -11.80 -11.67 19.77
C MET A 343 -11.22 -10.94 21.00
N GLU A 344 -10.04 -10.35 20.83
CA GLU A 344 -9.28 -9.65 21.86
C GLU A 344 -8.93 -8.24 21.38
N PRO A 345 -9.92 -7.33 21.24
CA PRO A 345 -9.66 -5.97 20.75
C PRO A 345 -8.75 -5.22 21.72
N ILE A 346 -7.65 -4.68 21.19
CA ILE A 346 -6.67 -3.88 21.92
C ILE A 346 -6.45 -2.56 21.20
N LYS A 347 -6.07 -1.51 21.93
CA LYS A 347 -5.65 -0.26 21.30
C LYS A 347 -4.42 -0.54 20.44
N PHE A 348 -4.44 -0.12 19.18
CA PHE A 348 -3.35 -0.32 18.23
C PHE A 348 -2.00 0.09 18.81
N TRP A 349 -1.93 1.29 19.40
CA TRP A 349 -0.69 1.82 19.98
C TRP A 349 -0.24 1.09 21.24
N GLU A 350 -1.16 0.51 22.01
CA GLU A 350 -0.79 -0.34 23.16
C GLU A 350 -0.16 -1.63 22.65
N PHE A 351 -0.75 -2.27 21.65
CA PHE A 351 -0.18 -3.48 21.04
C PHE A 351 1.22 -3.24 20.47
N MET A 352 1.42 -2.15 19.74
CA MET A 352 2.74 -1.77 19.23
C MET A 352 3.74 -1.49 20.37
N SER A 353 3.29 -0.86 21.45
CA SER A 353 4.13 -0.58 22.63
C SER A 353 4.59 -1.87 23.31
N LEU A 354 3.70 -2.85 23.49
CA LEU A 354 4.03 -4.14 24.09
C LEU A 354 5.09 -4.90 23.28
N ILE A 355 5.03 -4.84 21.94
CA ILE A 355 6.05 -5.45 21.08
C ILE A 355 7.40 -4.74 21.25
N LEU A 356 7.40 -3.40 21.23
CA LEU A 356 8.64 -2.61 21.38
C LEU A 356 9.31 -2.86 22.73
N GLU A 357 8.54 -2.86 23.81
CA GLU A 357 9.04 -3.15 25.16
C GLU A 357 9.62 -4.55 25.28
N GLY A 358 8.92 -5.55 24.74
CA GLY A 358 9.43 -6.93 24.70
C GLY A 358 10.75 -7.08 23.93
N LEU A 359 11.04 -6.14 23.03
CA LEU A 359 12.28 -6.07 22.25
C LEU A 359 13.32 -5.09 22.84
N GLY A 360 13.02 -4.45 23.97
CA GLY A 360 13.92 -3.52 24.66
C GLY A 360 13.95 -2.09 24.10
N TYR A 361 12.93 -1.67 23.36
CA TYR A 361 12.78 -0.30 22.86
C TYR A 361 11.85 0.54 23.75
N GLU A 362 11.97 1.87 23.66
CA GLU A 362 11.11 2.82 24.38
C GLU A 362 9.66 2.80 23.86
N ARG A 363 8.71 3.05 24.78
CA ARG A 363 7.29 3.21 24.46
C ARG A 363 7.01 4.48 23.65
N PHE A 364 5.91 4.46 22.90
CA PHE A 364 5.33 5.67 22.30
C PHE A 364 4.89 6.65 23.40
N GLY A 365 5.13 7.95 23.21
CA GLY A 365 4.86 8.95 24.26
C GLY A 365 4.20 10.24 23.80
N HIS A 366 4.40 10.67 22.56
CA HIS A 366 3.91 11.95 22.06
C HIS A 366 2.71 11.77 21.14
N LYS A 367 1.55 12.34 21.49
CA LYS A 367 0.39 12.35 20.60
C LYS A 367 0.53 13.46 19.56
N ILE A 368 0.27 13.13 18.30
CA ILE A 368 0.13 14.07 17.18
C ILE A 368 -1.31 14.00 16.72
N GLU A 369 -2.02 15.13 16.76
CA GLU A 369 -3.38 15.20 16.22
C GLU A 369 -3.38 14.92 14.73
N LYS A 370 -4.36 14.13 14.28
CA LYS A 370 -4.57 13.90 12.86
C LYS A 370 -5.05 15.22 12.24
N LEU A 371 -4.27 15.78 11.31
CA LEU A 371 -4.72 16.93 10.54
C LEU A 371 -5.96 16.52 9.73
N GLU A 372 -7.04 17.28 9.84
CA GLU A 372 -8.23 17.03 9.04
C GLU A 372 -7.91 17.23 7.55
N ALA A 373 -8.51 16.39 6.70
CA ALA A 373 -8.41 16.54 5.25
C ALA A 373 -8.93 17.90 4.76
N SER A 374 -9.85 18.52 5.50
CA SER A 374 -10.35 19.89 5.28
C SER A 374 -9.22 20.93 5.26
N ASN A 375 -8.14 20.72 6.01
CA ASN A 375 -6.96 21.60 6.03
C ASN A 375 -6.15 21.52 4.73
N PHE A 376 -6.30 20.45 3.95
CA PHE A 376 -5.64 20.24 2.68
C PHE A 376 -6.58 20.40 1.47
N GLN A 377 -7.89 20.58 1.71
CA GLN A 377 -8.85 20.87 0.65
C GLN A 377 -8.78 22.35 0.26
N ILE A 378 -7.99 22.62 -0.78
CA ILE A 378 -8.09 23.88 -1.51
C ILE A 378 -9.37 23.81 -2.33
N THR A 379 -10.40 24.55 -1.90
CA THR A 379 -11.67 24.67 -2.64
C THR A 379 -11.40 25.30 -4.02
N GLU A 380 -12.15 24.89 -5.04
CA GLU A 380 -12.00 25.44 -6.41
C GLU A 380 -12.08 26.98 -6.43
N VAL A 381 -12.97 27.55 -5.61
CA VAL A 381 -13.09 29.01 -5.42
C VAL A 381 -11.82 29.63 -4.85
N LYS A 382 -11.20 29.00 -3.83
CA LYS A 382 -9.93 29.48 -3.25
C LYS A 382 -8.78 29.35 -4.26
N ALA A 383 -8.72 28.25 -5.01
CA ALA A 383 -7.75 28.06 -6.07
C ALA A 383 -7.89 29.14 -7.17
N HIS A 384 -9.13 29.42 -7.59
CA HIS A 384 -9.43 30.43 -8.60
C HIS A 384 -9.09 31.85 -8.11
N HIS A 385 -9.40 32.20 -6.87
CA HIS A 385 -8.99 33.47 -6.28
C HIS A 385 -7.47 33.61 -6.21
N MET A 386 -6.76 32.56 -5.81
CA MET A 386 -5.29 32.55 -5.76
C MET A 386 -4.70 32.74 -7.16
N ALA A 387 -5.21 32.01 -8.16
CA ALA A 387 -4.81 32.15 -9.56
C ALA A 387 -5.08 33.56 -10.10
N HIS A 388 -6.23 34.15 -9.76
CA HIS A 388 -6.59 35.51 -10.17
C HIS A 388 -5.70 36.56 -9.49
N SER A 389 -5.40 36.42 -8.20
CA SER A 389 -4.49 37.31 -7.49
C SER A 389 -3.06 37.26 -8.05
N ILE A 390 -2.57 36.06 -8.38
CA ILE A 390 -1.26 35.89 -9.04
C ILE A 390 -1.28 36.56 -10.41
N SER A 391 -2.31 36.31 -11.22
CA SER A 391 -2.43 36.88 -12.56
C SER A 391 -2.56 38.41 -12.53
N SER A 392 -3.34 38.96 -11.60
CA SER A 392 -3.49 40.41 -11.41
C SER A 392 -2.18 41.06 -10.97
N SER A 393 -1.48 40.44 -10.02
CA SER A 393 -0.17 40.93 -9.56
C SER A 393 0.86 40.89 -10.68
N TRP A 394 0.89 39.81 -11.46
CA TRP A 394 1.77 39.68 -12.62
C TRP A 394 1.47 40.73 -13.70
N ASN A 395 0.20 40.93 -14.03
CA ASN A 395 -0.20 41.93 -15.02
C ASN A 395 0.12 43.35 -14.56
N SER A 396 -0.06 43.64 -13.27
CA SER A 396 0.32 44.93 -12.67
C SER A 396 1.83 45.15 -12.76
N LEU A 397 2.63 44.12 -12.41
CA LEU A 397 4.09 44.16 -12.52
C LEU A 397 4.55 44.36 -13.97
N VAL A 398 3.99 43.62 -14.93
CA VAL A 398 4.29 43.79 -16.37
C VAL A 398 3.89 45.18 -16.86
N GLY A 399 2.79 45.74 -16.35
CA GLY A 399 2.36 47.11 -16.65
C GLY A 399 3.38 48.15 -16.16
N VAL A 400 3.85 48.00 -14.91
CA VAL A 400 4.91 48.84 -14.33
C VAL A 400 6.20 48.73 -15.16
N LEU A 401 6.66 47.51 -15.47
CA LEU A 401 7.86 47.28 -16.29
C LEU A 401 7.73 47.91 -17.68
N ARG A 402 6.57 47.77 -18.33
CA ARG A 402 6.32 48.38 -19.64
C ARG A 402 6.32 49.91 -19.58
N SER A 403 5.81 50.50 -18.50
CA SER A 403 5.87 51.95 -18.26
C SER A 403 7.32 52.44 -18.09
N LEU A 404 8.11 51.69 -17.33
CA LEU A 404 9.55 51.95 -17.14
C LEU A 404 10.33 51.85 -18.45
N CYS A 405 10.11 50.82 -19.26
CA CYS A 405 10.80 50.64 -20.55
C CYS A 405 10.45 51.72 -21.58
N ARG A 406 9.26 52.32 -21.50
CA ARG A 406 8.85 53.42 -22.38
C ARG A 406 9.43 54.78 -21.96
N GLY A 407 9.96 54.90 -20.74
CA GLY A 407 10.64 56.09 -20.24
C GLY A 407 9.74 57.29 -19.92
N ASN A 408 8.41 57.13 -19.96
CA ASN A 408 7.48 58.26 -19.80
C ASN A 408 7.19 58.63 -18.33
N ASP A 409 7.51 57.78 -17.36
CA ASP A 409 7.20 58.03 -15.94
C ASP A 409 8.47 58.03 -15.07
N TRP A 410 9.11 59.20 -15.01
CA TRP A 410 10.34 59.43 -14.25
C TRP A 410 10.14 59.27 -12.73
N THR A 411 8.91 59.48 -12.25
CA THR A 411 8.59 59.33 -10.82
C THR A 411 8.51 57.86 -10.43
N LEU A 412 7.95 57.01 -11.29
CA LEU A 412 7.94 55.55 -11.11
C LEU A 412 9.35 54.98 -11.25
N PHE A 413 10.12 55.44 -12.23
CA PHE A 413 11.52 55.02 -12.42
C PHE A 413 12.40 55.33 -11.21
N SER A 414 12.33 56.55 -10.69
CA SER A 414 13.13 56.93 -9.50
C SER A 414 12.74 56.14 -8.26
N LYS A 415 11.45 55.87 -8.03
CA LYS A 415 10.98 55.01 -6.93
C LYS A 415 11.48 53.58 -7.04
N VAL A 416 11.38 52.98 -8.22
CA VAL A 416 11.83 51.59 -8.46
C VAL A 416 13.36 51.48 -8.39
N ALA A 417 14.10 52.44 -8.96
CA ALA A 417 15.55 52.47 -8.89
C ALA A 417 16.05 52.66 -7.45
N PHE A 418 15.43 53.55 -6.66
CA PHE A 418 15.75 53.72 -5.26
C PHE A 418 15.46 52.46 -4.45
N PHE A 419 14.30 51.82 -4.67
CA PHE A 419 13.96 50.57 -4.01
C PHE A 419 14.95 49.45 -4.33
N LEU A 420 15.30 49.27 -5.61
CA LEU A 420 16.29 48.27 -6.04
C LEU A 420 17.69 48.58 -5.50
N LEU A 421 18.07 49.86 -5.40
CA LEU A 421 19.32 50.28 -4.76
C LEU A 421 19.32 49.90 -3.28
N VAL A 422 18.23 50.15 -2.54
CA VAL A 422 18.10 49.75 -1.14
C VAL A 422 18.16 48.23 -0.99
N VAL A 423 17.42 47.47 -1.81
CA VAL A 423 17.45 46.01 -1.80
C VAL A 423 18.84 45.47 -2.14
N SER A 424 19.53 46.06 -3.12
CA SER A 424 20.90 45.71 -3.49
C SER A 424 21.88 45.98 -2.35
N ILE A 425 21.79 47.13 -1.70
CA ILE A 425 22.60 47.47 -0.52
C ILE A 425 22.33 46.47 0.61
N LEU A 426 21.06 46.19 0.93
CA LEU A 426 20.69 45.24 1.97
C LEU A 426 21.15 43.80 1.66
N SER A 427 21.11 43.40 0.39
CA SER A 427 21.56 42.07 -0.06
C SER A 427 23.08 41.93 -0.07
N SER A 428 23.80 43.06 -0.17
CA SER A 428 25.26 43.11 -0.06
C SER A 428 25.76 43.16 1.39
N MET A 429 24.87 43.31 2.37
CA MET A 429 25.21 43.37 3.79
C MET A 429 25.14 41.98 4.45
N SER A 430 26.16 41.62 5.24
CA SER A 430 26.10 40.47 6.14
C SER A 430 24.90 40.60 7.09
N SER A 431 24.23 39.48 7.41
CA SER A 431 23.01 39.43 8.24
C SER A 431 23.16 40.15 9.59
N GLN A 432 24.37 40.17 10.16
CA GLN A 432 24.67 40.90 11.40
C GLN A 432 24.66 42.43 11.25
N ASN A 433 25.06 42.96 10.09
CA ASN A 433 25.09 44.41 9.85
C ASN A 433 23.69 44.94 9.49
N ALA A 434 22.88 44.17 8.76
CA ALA A 434 21.48 44.52 8.49
C ALA A 434 20.67 44.66 9.81
N PHE A 435 20.88 43.75 10.76
CA PHE A 435 20.22 43.79 12.06
C PHE A 435 20.62 45.02 12.90
N LYS A 436 21.92 45.37 12.92
CA LYS A 436 22.42 46.56 13.63
C LYS A 436 21.86 47.87 13.08
N ILE A 437 21.77 48.00 11.75
CA ILE A 437 21.17 49.18 11.11
C ILE A 437 19.66 49.21 11.35
N GLY A 438 18.98 48.07 11.27
CA GLY A 438 17.54 47.97 11.56
C GLY A 438 17.19 48.45 12.96
N ILE A 439 17.96 48.02 13.97
CA ILE A 439 17.79 48.51 15.35
C ILE A 439 18.05 50.02 15.44
N ALA A 440 19.13 50.52 14.84
CA ALA A 440 19.44 51.96 14.88
C ALA A 440 18.34 52.82 14.23
N LEU A 441 17.74 52.35 13.13
CA LEU A 441 16.63 53.04 12.46
C LEU A 441 15.34 52.99 13.27
N ILE A 442 15.06 51.88 13.98
CA ILE A 442 13.93 51.79 14.91
C ILE A 442 14.10 52.82 16.03
N PHE A 443 15.30 52.93 16.62
CA PHE A 443 15.58 53.95 17.64
C PHE A 443 15.48 55.38 17.08
N LEU A 444 15.91 55.62 15.84
CA LEU A 444 15.73 56.91 15.18
C LEU A 444 14.24 57.21 14.92
N GLY A 445 13.46 56.19 14.56
CA GLY A 445 12.02 56.25 14.37
C GLY A 445 11.29 56.56 15.67
N PHE A 446 11.68 55.93 16.79
CA PHE A 446 11.16 56.27 18.11
C PHE A 446 11.49 57.71 18.51
N LYS A 447 12.73 58.16 18.25
CA LYS A 447 13.14 59.53 18.55
C LYS A 447 12.44 60.57 17.65
N ALA A 448 12.14 60.21 16.41
CA ALA A 448 11.33 61.03 15.51
C ALA A 448 9.86 61.04 15.95
N TYR A 449 9.31 59.89 16.37
CA TYR A 449 7.97 59.79 16.93
C TYR A 449 7.83 60.65 18.20
N GLU A 450 8.75 60.55 19.15
CA GLU A 450 8.78 61.35 20.38
C GLU A 450 8.84 62.86 20.11
N LYS A 451 9.46 63.29 19.00
CA LYS A 451 9.53 64.70 18.59
C LYS A 451 8.26 65.21 17.90
N TRP A 452 7.47 64.31 17.31
CA TRP A 452 6.30 64.62 16.50
C TRP A 452 5.02 63.94 17.03
N GLU A 453 5.04 63.47 18.27
CA GLU A 453 4.03 62.63 18.91
C GLU A 453 2.64 63.28 18.79
N ASP A 454 2.53 64.55 19.20
CA ASP A 454 1.27 65.31 19.11
C ASP A 454 0.73 65.45 17.67
N THR A 455 1.62 65.54 16.68
CA THR A 455 1.22 65.70 15.27
C THR A 455 0.81 64.37 14.65
N ILE A 456 1.51 63.29 14.99
CA ILE A 456 1.22 61.94 14.51
C ILE A 456 -0.06 61.43 15.17
N ASP A 457 -0.24 61.65 16.46
CA ASP A 457 -1.45 61.23 17.18
C ASP A 457 -2.68 62.03 16.73
N SER A 458 -2.53 63.30 16.36
CA SER A 458 -3.58 64.07 15.67
C SER A 458 -3.94 63.46 14.31
N LEU A 459 -2.94 63.10 13.49
CA LEU A 459 -3.15 62.46 12.18
C LEU A 459 -3.81 61.08 12.29
N VAL A 460 -3.43 60.30 13.30
CA VAL A 460 -4.00 58.98 13.58
C VAL A 460 -5.41 59.12 14.15
N GLY A 461 -5.66 60.11 15.01
CA GLY A 461 -7.01 60.46 15.49
C GLY A 461 -7.95 60.89 14.35
N ASP A 462 -7.46 61.71 13.42
CA ASP A 462 -8.19 62.12 12.23
C ASP A 462 -8.46 60.93 11.28
N ALA A 463 -7.48 60.04 11.10
CA ALA A 463 -7.67 58.81 10.31
C ALA A 463 -8.68 57.84 10.97
N CYS A 464 -8.61 57.66 12.30
CA CYS A 464 -9.54 56.82 13.04
C CYS A 464 -10.97 57.37 13.05
N SER A 465 -11.14 58.69 13.14
CA SER A 465 -12.45 59.34 13.06
C SER A 465 -13.07 59.20 11.66
N ILE A 466 -12.29 59.33 10.58
CA ILE A 466 -12.74 59.06 9.20
C ILE A 466 -13.15 57.59 9.04
N ILE A 467 -12.39 56.64 9.57
CA ILE A 467 -12.70 55.20 9.50
C ILE A 467 -13.97 54.87 10.30
N LEU A 468 -14.17 55.48 11.47
CA LEU A 468 -15.39 55.29 12.27
C LEU A 468 -16.63 55.95 11.62
N HIS A 469 -16.46 57.07 10.92
CA HIS A 469 -17.55 57.71 10.15
C HIS A 469 -17.97 56.88 8.92
N PHE A 470 -17.04 56.15 8.29
CA PHE A 470 -17.34 55.16 7.25
C PHE A 470 -17.99 53.87 7.81
N GLY A 471 -17.67 53.50 9.05
CA GLY A 471 -18.30 52.37 9.75
C GLY A 471 -19.75 52.63 10.15
N SER A 472 -20.10 53.87 10.53
CA SER A 472 -21.46 54.22 10.99
C SER A 472 -22.44 54.50 9.84
N THR A 473 -21.97 54.94 8.67
CA THR A 473 -22.83 55.16 7.48
C THR A 473 -23.26 53.84 6.82
N LYS A 474 -22.50 52.75 6.96
CA LYS A 474 -22.89 51.41 6.50
C LYS A 474 -23.94 50.70 7.37
N LYS A 475 -24.09 51.08 8.66
CA LYS A 475 -25.09 50.46 9.54
C LYS A 475 -26.50 51.05 9.40
N SER A 476 -26.64 52.26 8.88
CA SER A 476 -27.96 52.91 8.69
C SER A 476 -28.69 52.48 7.41
N SER A 477 -27.98 52.01 6.38
CA SER A 477 -28.58 51.61 5.10
C SER A 477 -29.07 50.15 5.03
N SER A 478 -28.73 49.29 6.01
CA SER A 478 -29.15 47.87 6.01
C SER A 478 -30.32 47.54 6.96
N GLN A 479 -30.96 48.55 7.58
CA GLN A 479 -32.11 48.33 8.47
C GLN A 479 -33.44 48.91 7.94
N LYS A 480 -33.53 49.22 6.63
CA LYS A 480 -34.76 49.71 5.98
C LYS A 480 -35.29 48.85 4.81
N GLN A 481 -34.80 47.61 4.65
CA GLN A 481 -35.42 46.60 3.78
C GLN A 481 -35.36 45.22 4.44
N MET A 482 -36.29 44.99 5.38
CA MET A 482 -36.96 43.70 5.57
C MET A 482 -38.30 43.95 6.26
#